data_AF-A0A851X428-F1
#
_entry.id   AF-A0A851X428-F1
#
_cell.length_a   1.000
_cell.length_b   1.000
_cell.length_c   1.000
_cell.angle_alpha   90.00
_cell.angle_beta   90.00
_cell.angle_gamma   90.00
#
_symmetry.space_group_name_H-M   'P 1'
#
loop_
_entity.id
_entity.type
_entity.pdbx_description
1 polymer ?
#
loop_
_entity_poly.entity_id
_entity_poly.type
_entity_poly.pdbx_seq_one_letter_code
_entity_poly.pdbx_strand_id
1 'polypeptide(L)'
;ARAATTPGALRGCPPVAAARCRRLGGAVPAVPSAPRPFNQVPGEWRAGWLNLYRFWQEGGPSQLHLIMARKFRQFGPIYREKLGVYESVNIISPGDAATLFQAEGALPERFSVPPWVAYRDFRNKPYGVLLKTGEAWRSDRLMLNKEVLAPEVVPGFVPLLSQVGEDFVRRARAQAQQSGRDCWTADFSHELFRFALESVCHVLYGERLGLLQDFVQPEAQRFIEAVTRMFHTTAPMLYLPPALLRRLNTRTWRDHVQAWDAIFCQADKCIQNVYRDLRLRRKSTQEYMGILCNLILRDKLPLDDIRASVTEMMAGGVDT
;
A
#
# COMPACT_ATOMS: atom_id res chain seq x y z
N ALA A 1 -35.81 -42.74 14.95
CA ALA A 1 -34.85 -42.77 13.83
C ALA A 1 -34.30 -41.36 13.61
N ARG A 2 -32.97 -41.26 13.48
CA ARG A 2 -32.15 -40.08 13.13
C ARG A 2 -31.98 -38.99 14.20
N ALA A 3 -30.88 -39.17 14.94
CA ALA A 3 -30.16 -38.16 15.69
C ALA A 3 -29.30 -37.28 14.75
N ALA A 4 -28.99 -36.09 15.28
CA ALA A 4 -28.29 -34.99 14.64
C ALA A 4 -26.82 -35.27 14.26
N THR A 5 -26.33 -34.54 13.25
CA THR A 5 -24.89 -34.44 12.94
C THR A 5 -24.53 -32.98 12.67
N THR A 6 -23.69 -32.42 13.55
CA THR A 6 -22.88 -31.22 13.34
C THR A 6 -21.74 -31.52 12.35
N PRO A 7 -21.40 -30.63 11.40
CA PRO A 7 -20.21 -30.78 10.58
C PRO A 7 -19.01 -30.00 11.16
N GLY A 8 -17.87 -30.69 11.28
CA GLY A 8 -16.61 -30.12 10.80
C GLY A 8 -15.56 -29.66 11.81
N ALA A 9 -15.20 -30.50 12.79
CA ALA A 9 -13.89 -30.38 13.44
C ALA A 9 -12.78 -30.77 12.43
N LEU A 10 -11.82 -29.86 12.20
CA LEU A 10 -10.63 -30.12 11.39
C LEU A 10 -9.81 -31.26 12.02
N ARG A 11 -9.75 -32.40 11.33
CA ARG A 11 -8.88 -33.54 11.72
C ARG A 11 -7.43 -33.16 11.49
N GLY A 12 -6.64 -33.17 12.56
CA GLY A 12 -5.18 -33.03 12.51
C GLY A 12 -4.51 -34.15 11.72
N CYS A 13 -3.35 -33.85 11.14
CA CYS A 13 -2.55 -34.78 10.35
C CYS A 13 -2.18 -36.06 11.14
N PRO A 14 -2.16 -37.23 10.48
CA PRO A 14 -1.76 -38.48 11.12
C PRO A 14 -0.25 -38.48 11.46
N PRO A 15 0.15 -39.11 12.58
CA PRO A 15 1.51 -39.06 13.13
C PRO A 15 2.59 -39.69 12.24
N VAL A 16 2.21 -40.38 11.16
CA VAL A 16 3.13 -41.04 10.23
C VAL A 16 3.71 -40.06 9.20
N ALA A 17 3.05 -38.92 8.92
CA ALA A 17 3.57 -37.90 8.02
C ALA A 17 4.68 -37.04 8.67
N ALA A 18 4.67 -36.89 10.01
CA ALA A 18 5.66 -36.13 10.75
C ALA A 18 7.06 -36.79 10.75
N ALA A 19 7.14 -38.11 10.55
CA ALA A 19 8.40 -38.85 10.54
C ALA A 19 9.19 -38.71 9.23
N ARG A 20 8.57 -38.31 8.12
CA ARG A 20 9.21 -38.22 6.79
C ARG A 20 9.87 -36.88 6.48
N CYS A 21 9.60 -35.82 7.24
CA CYS A 21 10.29 -34.53 7.10
C CYS A 21 11.68 -34.46 7.79
N ARG A 22 12.12 -35.54 8.47
CA ARG A 22 13.41 -35.58 9.20
C ARG A 22 14.60 -36.14 8.41
N ARG A 23 14.50 -36.38 7.11
CA ARG A 23 15.58 -37.00 6.30
C ARG A 23 16.01 -36.20 5.06
N LEU A 24 16.18 -34.88 5.22
CA LEU A 24 17.10 -34.11 4.38
C LEU A 24 18.10 -33.42 5.31
N GLY A 25 19.00 -34.23 5.86
CA GLY A 25 20.11 -33.77 6.69
C GLY A 25 21.17 -33.09 5.83
N GLY A 26 20.94 -31.81 5.50
CA GLY A 26 22.05 -30.88 5.30
C GLY A 26 22.64 -30.56 6.67
N ALA A 27 23.96 -30.59 6.79
CA ALA A 27 24.65 -30.23 8.03
C ALA A 27 24.17 -28.84 8.50
N VAL A 28 23.55 -28.77 9.68
CA VAL A 28 23.28 -27.47 10.31
C VAL A 28 24.65 -26.88 10.66
N PRO A 29 25.06 -25.75 10.04
CA PRO A 29 26.34 -25.15 10.37
C PRO A 29 26.34 -24.83 11.87
N ALA A 30 27.44 -25.18 12.55
CA ALA A 30 27.61 -24.94 13.97
C ALA A 30 27.28 -23.47 14.27
N VAL A 31 26.30 -23.25 15.16
CA VAL A 31 25.96 -21.90 15.63
C VAL A 31 27.21 -21.36 16.33
N PRO A 32 27.84 -20.30 15.84
CA PRO A 32 29.03 -19.76 16.47
C PRO A 32 28.69 -19.36 17.91
N SER A 33 29.60 -19.66 18.86
CA SER A 33 29.42 -19.41 20.30
C SER A 33 29.29 -17.92 20.66
N ALA A 34 29.55 -17.02 19.71
CA ALA A 34 29.42 -15.57 19.84
C ALA A 34 28.81 -14.95 18.57
N PRO A 35 28.05 -13.84 18.70
CA PRO A 35 27.51 -13.13 17.55
C PRO A 35 28.64 -12.55 16.69
N ARG A 36 28.54 -12.73 15.37
CA ARG A 36 29.49 -12.17 14.40
C ARG A 36 29.23 -10.67 14.20
N PRO A 37 30.27 -9.87 13.89
CA PRO A 37 30.11 -8.45 13.65
C PRO A 37 29.34 -8.16 12.34
N PHE A 38 28.70 -6.99 12.29
CA PHE A 38 27.82 -6.57 11.17
C PHE A 38 28.51 -6.51 9.80
N ASN A 39 29.82 -6.27 9.77
CA ASN A 39 30.62 -6.25 8.55
C ASN A 39 30.89 -7.65 7.96
N GLN A 40 30.58 -8.73 8.70
CA GLN A 40 30.67 -10.12 8.24
C GLN A 40 29.35 -10.64 7.65
N VAL A 41 28.28 -9.83 7.62
CA VAL A 41 27.06 -10.19 6.88
C VAL A 41 27.42 -10.25 5.38
N PRO A 42 27.15 -11.38 4.70
CA PRO A 42 27.49 -11.52 3.28
C PRO A 42 26.65 -10.56 2.42
N GLY A 43 27.16 -10.20 1.24
CA GLY A 43 26.43 -9.38 0.28
C GLY A 43 27.21 -8.17 -0.25
N GLU A 44 26.53 -7.36 -1.05
CA GLU A 44 27.11 -6.24 -1.79
C GLU A 44 26.73 -4.91 -1.14
N TRP A 45 27.56 -4.40 -0.24
CA TRP A 45 27.25 -3.15 0.48
C TRP A 45 28.36 -2.10 0.44
N ARG A 46 29.57 -2.46 0.00
CA ARG A 46 30.73 -1.55 -0.02
C ARG A 46 30.67 -0.50 -1.13
N ALA A 47 30.05 -0.83 -2.27
CA ALA A 47 30.04 0.00 -3.47
C ALA A 47 28.63 0.43 -3.89
N GLY A 48 27.90 1.11 -2.99
CA GLY A 48 26.47 1.38 -3.14
C GLY A 48 26.02 1.98 -4.48
N TRP A 49 26.80 2.91 -5.04
CA TRP A 49 26.50 3.52 -6.34
C TRP A 49 26.74 2.58 -7.52
N LEU A 50 27.79 1.76 -7.48
CA LEU A 50 28.06 0.75 -8.49
C LEU A 50 26.99 -0.35 -8.45
N ASN A 51 26.57 -0.75 -7.25
CA ASN A 51 25.48 -1.70 -7.05
C ASN A 51 24.15 -1.16 -7.59
N LEU A 52 23.86 0.13 -7.36
CA LEU A 52 22.67 0.77 -7.91
C LEU A 52 22.69 0.79 -9.45
N TYR A 53 23.84 1.08 -10.05
CA TYR A 53 23.99 1.00 -11.50
C TYR A 53 23.74 -0.42 -12.04
N ARG A 54 24.34 -1.44 -11.43
CA ARG A 54 24.10 -2.85 -11.80
C ARG A 54 22.65 -3.25 -11.59
N PHE A 55 22.04 -2.83 -10.49
CA PHE A 55 20.63 -3.06 -10.20
C PHE A 55 19.74 -2.56 -11.33
N TRP A 56 19.99 -1.37 -11.87
CA TRP A 56 19.26 -0.85 -13.02
C TRP A 56 19.53 -1.61 -14.32
N GLN A 57 20.77 -2.07 -14.56
CA GLN A 57 21.09 -2.93 -15.71
C GLN A 57 20.35 -4.28 -15.65
N GLU A 58 20.10 -4.80 -14.45
CA GLU A 58 19.36 -6.04 -14.23
C GLU A 58 17.82 -5.89 -14.28
N GLY A 59 17.32 -4.74 -14.75
CA GLY A 59 15.89 -4.43 -14.86
C GLY A 59 15.34 -3.61 -13.68
N GLY A 60 16.14 -3.36 -12.64
CA GLY A 60 15.80 -2.42 -11.57
C GLY A 60 14.52 -2.79 -10.82
N PRO A 61 13.67 -1.80 -10.47
CA PRO A 61 12.47 -2.04 -9.66
C PRO A 61 11.51 -3.07 -10.24
N SER A 62 11.37 -3.17 -11.57
CA SER A 62 10.44 -4.13 -12.20
C SER A 62 10.89 -5.58 -12.04
N GLN A 63 12.20 -5.82 -11.83
CA GLN A 63 12.78 -7.15 -11.64
C GLN A 63 13.29 -7.36 -10.20
N LEU A 64 12.94 -6.48 -9.26
CA LEU A 64 13.44 -6.50 -7.88
C LEU A 64 13.26 -7.87 -7.22
N HIS A 65 12.08 -8.48 -7.35
CA HIS A 65 11.77 -9.77 -6.77
C HIS A 65 12.67 -10.90 -7.32
N LEU A 66 12.98 -10.91 -8.62
CA LEU A 66 13.92 -11.88 -9.21
C LEU A 66 15.36 -11.62 -8.80
N ILE A 67 15.76 -10.35 -8.69
CA ILE A 67 17.07 -9.94 -8.19
C ILE A 67 17.24 -10.43 -6.75
N MET A 68 16.25 -10.22 -5.88
CA MET A 68 16.27 -10.70 -4.49
C MET A 68 16.37 -12.23 -4.43
N ALA A 69 15.58 -12.96 -5.23
CA ALA A 69 15.65 -14.42 -5.28
C ALA A 69 17.02 -14.94 -5.76
N ARG A 70 17.70 -14.23 -6.67
CA ARG A 70 19.09 -14.55 -7.05
C ARG A 70 20.06 -14.27 -5.90
N LYS A 71 19.92 -13.15 -5.21
CA LYS A 71 20.79 -12.78 -4.07
C LYS A 71 20.67 -13.73 -2.90
N PHE A 72 19.47 -14.19 -2.54
CA PHE A 72 19.30 -15.23 -1.51
C PHE A 72 19.94 -16.57 -1.91
N ARG A 73 19.90 -16.93 -3.20
CA ARG A 73 20.63 -18.12 -3.70
C ARG A 73 22.14 -17.95 -3.63
N GLN A 74 22.64 -16.73 -3.84
CA GLN A 74 24.08 -16.43 -3.86
C GLN A 74 24.68 -16.26 -2.46
N PHE A 75 24.03 -15.51 -1.59
CA PHE A 75 24.56 -15.09 -0.28
C PHE A 75 24.02 -15.92 0.89
N GLY A 76 22.99 -16.73 0.65
CA GLY A 76 22.32 -17.53 1.69
C GLY A 76 21.11 -16.81 2.29
N PRO A 77 20.62 -17.28 3.46
CA PRO A 77 19.32 -16.87 4.02
C PRO A 77 19.28 -15.43 4.57
N ILE A 78 20.44 -14.79 4.71
CA ILE A 78 20.62 -13.42 5.16
C ILE A 78 21.70 -12.75 4.31
N TYR A 79 21.44 -11.55 3.80
CA TYR A 79 22.45 -10.76 3.11
C TYR A 79 22.27 -9.27 3.33
N ARG A 80 23.37 -8.51 3.24
CA ARG A 80 23.41 -7.06 3.34
C ARG A 80 23.62 -6.45 1.96
N GLU A 81 22.86 -5.42 1.65
CA GLU A 81 22.96 -4.71 0.38
C GLU A 81 22.92 -3.20 0.58
N LYS A 82 23.68 -2.49 -0.25
CA LYS A 82 23.58 -1.04 -0.37
C LYS A 82 23.30 -0.65 -1.83
N LEU A 83 22.20 0.08 -2.04
CA LEU A 83 21.76 0.64 -3.31
C LEU A 83 21.71 2.17 -3.20
N GLY A 84 22.70 2.83 -3.80
CA GLY A 84 22.87 4.28 -3.70
C GLY A 84 23.08 4.70 -2.25
N VAL A 85 22.11 5.44 -1.71
CA VAL A 85 22.12 5.88 -0.30
C VAL A 85 21.43 4.91 0.64
N TYR A 86 20.66 3.95 0.13
CA TYR A 86 19.87 3.04 0.94
C TYR A 86 20.64 1.76 1.23
N GLU A 87 20.60 1.33 2.48
CA GLU A 87 21.30 0.14 2.96
C GLU A 87 20.35 -0.73 3.75
N SER A 88 20.28 -2.03 3.42
CA SER A 88 19.37 -2.98 4.04
C SER A 88 20.03 -4.31 4.36
N VAL A 89 19.47 -4.99 5.35
CA VAL A 89 19.68 -6.42 5.60
C VAL A 89 18.41 -7.13 5.18
N ASN A 90 18.56 -8.12 4.32
CA ASN A 90 17.47 -8.89 3.75
C ASN A 90 17.51 -10.29 4.35
N ILE A 91 16.37 -10.75 4.86
CA ILE A 91 16.15 -12.06 5.47
C ILE A 91 15.05 -12.80 4.71
N ILE A 92 15.14 -14.14 4.65
CA ILE A 92 14.11 -14.98 4.02
C ILE A 92 13.52 -16.03 4.96
N SER A 93 14.19 -16.32 6.08
CA SER A 93 13.74 -17.34 7.04
C SER A 93 12.55 -16.82 7.86
N PRO A 94 11.46 -17.60 7.99
CA PRO A 94 10.35 -17.27 8.89
C PRO A 94 10.78 -17.12 10.36
N GLY A 95 11.80 -17.88 10.79
CA GLY A 95 12.32 -17.79 12.16
C GLY A 95 13.04 -16.46 12.43
N ASP A 96 13.79 -15.96 11.45
CA ASP A 96 14.45 -14.65 11.56
C ASP A 96 13.43 -13.52 11.54
N ALA A 97 12.38 -13.64 10.71
CA ALA A 97 11.27 -12.69 10.70
C ALA A 97 10.51 -12.67 12.03
N ALA A 98 10.22 -13.85 12.62
CA ALA A 98 9.60 -13.93 13.93
C ALA A 98 10.48 -13.28 15.02
N THR A 99 11.79 -13.51 14.97
CA THR A 99 12.75 -12.88 15.90
C THR A 99 12.75 -11.35 15.75
N LEU A 100 12.73 -10.84 14.52
CA LEU A 100 12.65 -9.40 14.24
C LEU A 100 11.39 -8.78 14.82
N PHE A 101 10.22 -9.38 14.57
CA PHE A 101 8.94 -8.84 15.06
C PHE A 101 8.76 -9.02 16.58
N GLN A 102 9.39 -10.03 17.20
CA GLN A 102 9.42 -10.15 18.67
C GLN A 102 10.28 -9.07 19.34
N ALA A 103 11.32 -8.60 18.65
CA ALA A 103 12.18 -7.52 19.11
C ALA A 103 11.67 -6.13 18.70
N GLU A 104 10.51 -6.03 18.07
CA GLU A 104 9.93 -4.76 17.61
C GLU A 104 9.58 -3.86 18.81
N GLY A 105 9.94 -2.58 18.71
CA GLY A 105 9.61 -1.57 19.71
C GLY A 105 8.17 -1.06 19.61
N ALA A 106 7.74 -0.22 20.55
CA ALA A 106 6.39 0.35 20.57
C ALA A 106 6.08 1.33 19.42
N LEU A 107 7.13 1.80 18.73
CA LEU A 107 7.10 2.82 17.68
C LEU A 107 7.89 2.30 16.46
N PRO A 108 7.39 1.29 15.73
CA PRO A 108 8.09 0.72 14.59
C PRO A 108 8.24 1.72 13.45
N GLU A 109 9.38 1.64 12.77
CA GLU A 109 9.66 2.40 11.56
C GLU A 109 9.98 1.44 10.42
N ARG A 110 9.41 1.72 9.24
CA ARG A 110 9.73 1.01 8.01
C ARG A 110 10.55 1.88 7.09
N PHE A 111 10.96 1.31 5.96
CA PHE A 111 11.53 2.09 4.86
C PHE A 111 10.59 3.23 4.49
N SER A 112 11.04 4.46 4.76
CA SER A 112 10.37 5.68 4.32
C SER A 112 10.48 5.78 2.81
N VAL A 113 9.49 6.39 2.15
CA VAL A 113 9.48 6.62 0.70
C VAL A 113 10.06 8.03 0.46
N PRO A 114 11.37 8.18 0.19
CA PRO A 114 12.03 9.48 0.26
C PRO A 114 11.45 10.53 -0.72
N PRO A 115 11.03 10.18 -1.95
CA PRO A 115 10.37 11.13 -2.85
C PRO A 115 9.08 11.72 -2.29
N TRP A 116 8.31 10.93 -1.53
CA TRP A 116 7.03 11.39 -0.97
C TRP A 116 7.28 12.38 0.15
N VAL A 117 8.20 12.07 1.07
CA VAL A 117 8.65 13.00 2.12
C VAL A 117 9.16 14.30 1.50
N ALA A 118 10.03 14.21 0.49
CA ALA A 118 10.57 15.38 -0.18
C ALA A 118 9.50 16.24 -0.85
N TYR A 119 8.45 15.64 -1.43
CA TYR A 119 7.32 16.39 -1.96
C TYR A 119 6.57 17.14 -0.84
N ARG A 120 6.31 16.45 0.29
CA ARG A 120 5.58 17.05 1.41
C ARG A 120 6.33 18.27 1.95
N ASP A 121 7.64 18.15 2.13
CA ASP A 121 8.50 19.27 2.56
C ASP A 121 8.52 20.40 1.54
N PHE A 122 8.63 20.06 0.25
CA PHE A 122 8.69 21.04 -0.83
C PHE A 122 7.38 21.84 -0.97
N ARG A 123 6.22 21.21 -0.75
CA ARG A 123 4.90 21.83 -0.84
C ARG A 123 4.33 22.27 0.51
N ASN A 124 5.08 22.13 1.59
CA ASN A 124 4.61 22.35 2.96
C ASN A 124 3.28 21.64 3.25
N LYS A 125 3.20 20.36 2.86
CA LYS A 125 2.02 19.50 3.09
C LYS A 125 2.23 18.66 4.35
N PRO A 126 1.18 18.45 5.17
CA PRO A 126 1.24 17.57 6.34
C PRO A 126 1.56 16.13 5.93
N TYR A 127 2.18 15.39 6.86
CA TYR A 127 2.43 13.96 6.71
C TYR A 127 1.22 13.19 7.21
N GLY A 128 0.78 12.17 6.47
CA GLY A 128 -0.19 11.23 7.00
C GLY A 128 0.49 10.10 7.78
N VAL A 129 -0.32 9.16 8.25
CA VAL A 129 0.15 8.00 9.03
C VAL A 129 1.21 7.16 8.32
N LEU A 130 1.33 7.21 6.99
CA LEU A 130 2.36 6.48 6.24
C LEU A 130 3.74 7.13 6.38
N LEU A 131 3.80 8.46 6.51
CA LEU A 131 5.07 9.21 6.51
C LEU A 131 5.48 9.71 7.91
N LYS A 132 4.56 9.69 8.88
CA LYS A 132 4.87 9.98 10.29
C LYS A 132 5.72 8.86 10.92
N THR A 133 6.49 9.23 11.94
CA THR A 133 7.23 8.32 12.82
C THR A 133 7.01 8.68 14.29
N GLY A 134 7.51 7.85 15.21
CA GLY A 134 7.44 8.10 16.65
C GLY A 134 6.03 8.28 17.20
N GLU A 135 5.88 9.13 18.22
CA GLU A 135 4.60 9.36 18.90
C GLU A 135 3.54 9.99 17.99
N ALA A 136 3.94 10.84 17.03
CA ALA A 136 3.02 11.42 16.06
C ALA A 136 2.36 10.32 15.20
N TRP A 137 3.15 9.34 14.76
CA TRP A 137 2.61 8.16 14.08
C TRP A 137 1.67 7.36 14.97
N ARG A 138 2.07 7.09 16.22
CA ARG A 138 1.29 6.27 17.16
C ARG A 138 -0.08 6.89 17.44
N SER A 139 -0.12 8.20 17.66
CA SER A 139 -1.35 8.96 17.90
C SER A 139 -2.33 8.81 16.74
N ASP A 140 -1.90 9.15 15.52
CA ASP A 140 -2.72 9.03 14.30
C ASP A 140 -3.15 7.57 14.07
N ARG A 141 -2.23 6.62 14.22
CA ARG A 141 -2.48 5.21 13.96
C ARG A 141 -3.54 4.64 14.90
N LEU A 142 -3.44 4.89 16.20
CA LEU A 142 -4.42 4.42 17.19
C LEU A 142 -5.82 4.99 16.92
N MET A 143 -5.87 6.20 16.39
CA MET A 143 -7.13 6.84 16.07
C MET A 143 -7.74 6.30 14.79
N LEU A 144 -6.97 6.22 13.71
CA LEU A 144 -7.40 5.65 12.43
C LEU A 144 -7.81 4.18 12.58
N ASN A 145 -7.13 3.39 13.41
CA ASN A 145 -7.51 2.00 13.68
C ASN A 145 -8.98 1.89 14.13
N LYS A 146 -9.49 2.84 14.91
CA LYS A 146 -10.88 2.84 15.40
C LYS A 146 -11.91 3.07 14.29
N GLU A 147 -11.52 3.74 13.22
CA GLU A 147 -12.41 4.12 12.12
C GLU A 147 -12.18 3.29 10.85
N VAL A 148 -11.07 2.54 10.77
CA VAL A 148 -10.68 1.78 9.58
C VAL A 148 -10.53 0.27 9.84
N LEU A 149 -10.05 -0.13 11.01
CA LEU A 149 -9.71 -1.53 11.32
C LEU A 149 -10.60 -2.17 12.39
N ALA A 150 -11.32 -1.36 13.16
CA ALA A 150 -12.15 -1.86 14.25
C ALA A 150 -13.30 -2.73 13.71
N PRO A 151 -13.55 -3.94 14.26
CA PRO A 151 -14.59 -4.83 13.77
C PRO A 151 -15.98 -4.18 13.71
N GLU A 152 -16.24 -3.18 14.55
CA GLU A 152 -17.52 -2.48 14.65
C GLU A 152 -17.78 -1.56 13.44
N VAL A 153 -16.75 -1.04 12.78
CA VAL A 153 -16.90 -0.13 11.63
C VAL A 153 -16.92 -0.86 10.29
N VAL A 154 -16.31 -2.05 10.21
CA VAL A 154 -16.18 -2.84 8.97
C VAL A 154 -17.54 -3.15 8.31
N PRO A 155 -18.62 -3.52 9.05
CA PRO A 155 -19.93 -3.73 8.45
C PRO A 155 -20.48 -2.50 7.71
N GLY A 156 -20.10 -1.29 8.14
CA GLY A 156 -20.48 -0.03 7.48
C GLY A 156 -19.86 0.15 6.09
N PHE A 157 -18.76 -0.55 5.78
CA PHE A 157 -18.13 -0.49 4.46
C PHE A 157 -18.84 -1.37 3.43
N VAL A 158 -19.53 -2.43 3.88
CA VAL A 158 -20.14 -3.43 3.00
C VAL A 158 -21.12 -2.78 2.02
N PRO A 159 -22.09 -1.94 2.43
CA PRO A 159 -23.00 -1.31 1.47
C PRO A 159 -22.28 -0.44 0.44
N LEU A 160 -21.23 0.29 0.85
CA LEU A 160 -20.45 1.14 -0.04
C LEU A 160 -19.71 0.28 -1.09
N LEU A 161 -19.01 -0.76 -0.64
CA LEU A 161 -18.28 -1.66 -1.54
C LEU A 161 -19.20 -2.48 -2.44
N SER A 162 -20.35 -2.94 -1.92
CA SER A 162 -21.36 -3.66 -2.68
C SER A 162 -21.89 -2.83 -3.85
N GLN A 163 -22.19 -1.54 -3.65
CA GLN A 163 -22.61 -0.65 -4.73
C GLN A 163 -21.57 -0.56 -5.84
N VAL A 164 -20.29 -0.42 -5.50
CA VAL A 164 -19.22 -0.35 -6.51
C VAL A 164 -19.05 -1.70 -7.23
N GLY A 165 -19.19 -2.82 -6.51
CA GLY A 165 -19.18 -4.16 -7.09
C GLY A 165 -20.33 -4.41 -8.07
N GLU A 166 -21.55 -4.01 -7.71
CA GLU A 166 -22.72 -4.10 -8.58
C GLU A 166 -22.54 -3.27 -9.85
N ASP A 167 -21.98 -2.06 -9.75
CA ASP A 167 -21.67 -1.21 -10.90
C ASP A 167 -20.66 -1.85 -11.84
N PHE A 168 -19.63 -2.49 -11.28
CA PHE A 168 -18.64 -3.22 -12.06
C PHE A 168 -19.27 -4.41 -12.80
N VAL A 169 -20.14 -5.18 -12.13
CA VAL A 169 -20.89 -6.29 -12.77
C VAL A 169 -21.82 -5.77 -13.87
N ARG A 170 -22.51 -4.65 -13.64
CA ARG A 170 -23.37 -4.01 -14.66
C ARG A 170 -22.55 -3.59 -15.88
N ARG A 171 -21.39 -2.97 -15.66
CA ARG A 171 -20.44 -2.60 -16.72
C ARG A 171 -19.97 -3.82 -17.50
N ALA A 172 -19.53 -4.88 -16.82
CA ALA A 172 -19.06 -6.11 -17.46
C ALA A 172 -20.14 -6.75 -18.34
N ARG A 173 -21.40 -6.80 -17.86
CA ARG A 173 -22.55 -7.30 -18.65
C ARG A 173 -22.82 -6.42 -19.87
N ALA A 174 -22.80 -5.10 -19.72
CA ALA A 174 -23.01 -4.18 -20.84
C ALA A 174 -21.93 -4.34 -21.92
N GLN A 175 -20.66 -4.46 -21.52
CA GLN A 175 -19.56 -4.66 -22.45
C GLN A 175 -19.63 -6.03 -23.16
N ALA A 176 -20.01 -7.09 -22.45
CA ALA A 176 -20.23 -8.41 -23.05
C ALA A 176 -21.38 -8.44 -24.06
N GLN A 177 -22.45 -7.67 -23.80
CA GLN A 177 -23.58 -7.52 -24.73
C GLN A 177 -23.18 -6.71 -25.97
N GLN A 178 -22.44 -5.61 -25.80
CA GLN A 178 -21.96 -4.77 -26.90
C GLN A 178 -21.01 -5.51 -27.84
N SER A 179 -20.27 -6.50 -27.35
CA SER A 179 -19.34 -7.30 -28.18
C SER A 179 -20.05 -8.32 -29.08
N GLY A 180 -21.33 -8.63 -28.82
CA GLY A 180 -22.10 -9.63 -29.56
C GLY A 180 -21.61 -11.07 -29.38
N ARG A 181 -20.71 -11.33 -28.42
CA ARG A 181 -20.06 -12.64 -28.18
C ARG A 181 -20.31 -13.20 -26.78
N ASP A 182 -21.22 -12.60 -26.01
CA ASP A 182 -21.46 -12.89 -24.59
C ASP A 182 -20.15 -12.89 -23.76
N CYS A 183 -19.15 -12.13 -24.20
CA CYS A 183 -17.81 -12.11 -23.64
C CYS A 183 -17.22 -10.71 -23.71
N TRP A 184 -16.56 -10.29 -22.64
CA TRP A 184 -15.82 -9.02 -22.58
C TRP A 184 -14.32 -9.27 -22.64
N THR A 185 -13.70 -8.89 -23.76
CA THR A 185 -12.24 -8.95 -23.93
C THR A 185 -11.67 -7.55 -23.77
N ALA A 186 -10.95 -7.30 -22.67
CA ALA A 186 -10.28 -6.04 -22.39
C ALA A 186 -9.02 -6.25 -21.53
N ASP A 187 -8.19 -5.21 -21.42
CA ASP A 187 -7.14 -5.15 -20.40
C ASP A 187 -7.79 -4.84 -19.05
N PHE A 188 -7.93 -5.89 -18.23
CA PHE A 188 -8.53 -5.77 -16.89
C PHE A 188 -7.65 -5.01 -15.92
N SER A 189 -6.37 -4.75 -16.20
CA SER A 189 -5.51 -3.98 -15.30
C SER A 189 -6.07 -2.57 -15.10
N HIS A 190 -6.48 -1.91 -16.20
CA HIS A 190 -7.06 -0.58 -16.14
C HIS A 190 -8.47 -0.58 -15.53
N GLU A 191 -9.27 -1.61 -15.82
CA GLU A 191 -10.64 -1.73 -15.29
C GLU A 191 -10.64 -2.05 -13.79
N LEU A 192 -9.73 -2.91 -13.33
CA LEU A 192 -9.54 -3.21 -11.90
C LEU A 192 -8.95 -2.03 -11.16
N PHE A 193 -8.04 -1.25 -11.76
CA PHE A 193 -7.55 -0.01 -11.18
C PHE A 193 -8.69 1.00 -10.94
N ARG A 194 -9.57 1.18 -11.94
CA ARG A 194 -10.77 2.05 -11.80
C ARG A 194 -11.72 1.54 -10.72
N PHE A 195 -11.92 0.22 -10.65
CA PHE A 195 -12.72 -0.42 -9.60
C PHE A 195 -12.13 -0.22 -8.20
N ALA A 196 -10.83 -0.43 -8.03
CA ALA A 196 -10.13 -0.23 -6.76
C ALA A 196 -10.17 1.24 -6.33
N LEU A 197 -9.91 2.17 -7.27
CA LEU A 197 -9.97 3.60 -6.99
C LEU A 197 -11.37 4.07 -6.63
N GLU A 198 -12.41 3.61 -7.32
CA GLU A 198 -13.80 3.93 -6.97
C GLU A 198 -14.15 3.37 -5.58
N SER A 199 -13.75 2.12 -5.30
CA SER A 199 -14.02 1.44 -4.04
C SER A 199 -13.38 2.16 -2.85
N VAL A 200 -12.08 2.44 -2.92
CA VAL A 200 -11.36 3.11 -1.84
C VAL A 200 -11.84 4.54 -1.65
N CYS A 201 -12.09 5.28 -2.73
CA CYS A 201 -12.62 6.64 -2.64
C CYS A 201 -14.03 6.66 -2.05
N HIS A 202 -14.87 5.68 -2.38
CA HIS A 202 -16.21 5.62 -1.83
C HIS A 202 -16.21 5.31 -0.32
N VAL A 203 -15.37 4.39 0.14
CA VAL A 203 -15.21 4.09 1.57
C VAL A 203 -14.58 5.26 2.34
N LEU A 204 -13.58 5.93 1.75
CA LEU A 204 -12.89 7.05 2.39
C LEU A 204 -13.74 8.31 2.44
N TYR A 205 -14.28 8.74 1.30
CA TYR A 205 -14.96 10.03 1.15
C TYR A 205 -16.49 9.93 1.23
N GLY A 206 -17.07 8.75 1.09
CA GLY A 206 -18.54 8.61 0.99
C GLY A 206 -19.13 9.19 -0.29
N GLU A 207 -18.30 9.36 -1.33
CA GLU A 207 -18.67 9.93 -2.63
C GLU A 207 -18.37 8.96 -3.76
N ARG A 208 -19.20 9.00 -4.81
CA ARG A 208 -19.00 8.24 -6.05
C ARG A 208 -18.26 9.14 -7.04
N LEU A 209 -17.09 8.72 -7.49
CA LEU A 209 -16.31 9.46 -8.49
C LEU A 209 -16.79 9.16 -9.92
N GLY A 210 -17.60 8.10 -10.10
CA GLY A 210 -18.15 7.74 -11.40
C GLY A 210 -17.12 7.05 -12.30
N LEU A 211 -16.06 6.46 -11.74
CA LEU A 211 -14.98 5.88 -12.51
C LEU A 211 -15.39 4.64 -13.30
N LEU A 212 -16.52 4.01 -12.99
CA LEU A 212 -17.03 2.81 -13.70
C LEU A 212 -18.04 3.14 -14.81
N GLN A 213 -18.35 4.42 -15.02
CA GLN A 213 -19.26 4.85 -16.09
C GLN A 213 -18.57 4.78 -17.45
N ASP A 214 -19.36 4.65 -18.52
CA ASP A 214 -18.84 4.66 -19.90
C ASP A 214 -18.21 6.00 -20.26
N PHE A 215 -18.81 7.09 -19.78
CA PHE A 215 -18.21 8.42 -19.84
C PHE A 215 -17.60 8.77 -18.49
N VAL A 216 -16.27 8.79 -18.41
CA VAL A 216 -15.55 9.29 -17.23
C VAL A 216 -15.36 10.79 -17.39
N GLN A 217 -15.74 11.54 -16.34
CA GLN A 217 -15.52 12.99 -16.32
C GLN A 217 -14.03 13.31 -16.49
N PRO A 218 -13.65 14.36 -17.25
CA PRO A 218 -12.25 14.72 -17.47
C PRO A 218 -11.45 14.92 -16.18
N GLU A 219 -12.10 15.38 -15.12
CA GLU A 219 -11.49 15.55 -13.79
C GLU A 219 -11.11 14.21 -13.15
N ALA A 220 -12.03 13.24 -13.16
CA ALA A 220 -11.80 11.89 -12.67
C ALA A 220 -10.69 11.18 -13.47
N GLN A 221 -10.63 11.38 -14.78
CA GLN A 221 -9.57 10.84 -15.64
C GLN A 221 -8.20 11.43 -15.27
N ARG A 222 -8.11 12.75 -15.03
CA ARG A 222 -6.87 13.39 -14.56
C ARG A 222 -6.41 12.84 -13.21
N PHE A 223 -7.35 12.50 -12.34
CA PHE A 223 -7.04 11.90 -11.04
C PHE A 223 -6.47 10.48 -11.18
N ILE A 224 -7.06 9.64 -12.02
CA ILE A 224 -6.51 8.31 -12.39
C ILE A 224 -5.08 8.46 -12.90
N GLU A 225 -4.87 9.34 -13.88
CA GLU A 225 -3.55 9.56 -14.47
C GLU A 225 -2.52 10.07 -13.46
N ALA A 226 -2.96 10.92 -12.51
CA ALA A 226 -2.10 11.43 -11.45
C ALA A 226 -1.66 10.32 -10.49
N VAL A 227 -2.57 9.44 -10.05
CA VAL A 227 -2.22 8.30 -9.17
C VAL A 227 -1.25 7.36 -9.90
N THR A 228 -1.55 7.00 -11.15
CA THR A 228 -0.66 6.16 -11.97
C THR A 228 0.72 6.80 -12.15
N ARG A 229 0.78 8.09 -12.48
CA ARG A 229 2.05 8.82 -12.66
C ARG A 229 2.84 8.93 -11.36
N MET A 230 2.16 9.09 -10.21
CA MET A 230 2.79 9.13 -8.90
C MET A 230 3.55 7.83 -8.61
N PHE A 231 2.94 6.66 -8.83
CA PHE A 231 3.63 5.37 -8.63
C PHE A 231 4.79 5.17 -9.60
N HIS A 232 4.57 5.43 -10.90
CA HIS A 232 5.60 5.27 -11.93
C HIS A 232 6.84 6.14 -11.69
N THR A 233 6.64 7.37 -11.20
CA THR A 233 7.75 8.29 -10.89
C THR A 233 8.43 7.97 -9.57
N THR A 234 7.76 7.29 -8.63
CA THR A 234 8.33 6.93 -7.31
C THR A 234 9.47 5.93 -7.44
N ALA A 235 9.24 4.81 -8.14
CA ALA A 235 10.20 3.71 -8.25
C ALA A 235 11.64 4.11 -8.65
N PRO A 236 11.87 4.90 -9.71
CA PRO A 236 13.23 5.30 -10.11
C PRO A 236 13.93 6.25 -9.11
N MET A 237 13.17 6.89 -8.21
CA MET A 237 13.70 7.86 -7.26
C MET A 237 14.01 7.25 -5.87
N LEU A 238 13.57 6.01 -5.59
CA LEU A 238 13.66 5.39 -4.25
C LEU A 238 15.09 5.32 -3.68
N TYR A 239 16.08 5.09 -4.54
CA TYR A 239 17.48 4.87 -4.12
C TYR A 239 18.37 6.10 -4.34
N LEU A 240 17.78 7.23 -4.74
CA LEU A 240 18.48 8.47 -5.06
C LEU A 240 18.24 9.52 -3.98
N PRO A 241 19.23 10.38 -3.67
CA PRO A 241 19.03 11.51 -2.77
C PRO A 241 17.95 12.46 -3.32
N PRO A 242 16.83 12.69 -2.61
CA PRO A 242 15.78 13.57 -3.11
C PRO A 242 16.24 15.01 -3.31
N ALA A 243 17.16 15.49 -2.46
CA ALA A 243 17.76 16.82 -2.59
C ALA A 243 18.47 17.03 -3.92
N LEU A 244 19.12 15.99 -4.47
CA LEU A 244 19.78 16.03 -5.77
C LEU A 244 18.75 16.13 -6.89
N LEU A 245 17.73 15.25 -6.86
CA LEU A 245 16.65 15.23 -7.86
C LEU A 245 15.90 16.56 -7.94
N ARG A 246 15.67 17.17 -6.77
CA ARG A 246 15.04 18.48 -6.62
C ARG A 246 15.94 19.60 -7.15
N ARG A 247 17.22 19.64 -6.76
CA ARG A 247 18.17 20.69 -7.19
C ARG A 247 18.40 20.69 -8.70
N LEU A 248 18.47 19.50 -9.30
CA LEU A 248 18.61 19.34 -10.75
C LEU A 248 17.28 19.53 -11.52
N ASN A 249 16.17 19.68 -10.81
CA ASN A 249 14.83 19.83 -11.37
C ASN A 249 14.52 18.78 -12.46
N THR A 250 14.88 17.52 -12.18
CA THR A 250 14.77 16.42 -13.14
C THR A 250 13.34 16.27 -13.63
N ARG A 251 13.16 15.76 -14.86
CA ARG A 251 11.82 15.51 -15.42
C ARG A 251 10.98 14.62 -14.48
N THR A 252 11.56 13.53 -13.98
CA THR A 252 10.90 12.62 -13.04
C THR A 252 10.44 13.32 -11.77
N TRP A 253 11.25 14.22 -11.20
CA TRP A 253 10.86 15.01 -10.03
C TRP A 253 9.69 15.95 -10.34
N ARG A 254 9.73 16.67 -11.47
CA ARG A 254 8.63 17.57 -11.87
C ARG A 254 7.33 16.80 -12.10
N ASP A 255 7.40 15.68 -12.80
CA ASP A 255 6.25 14.82 -13.08
C ASP A 255 5.66 14.24 -11.78
N HIS A 256 6.52 13.89 -10.81
CA HIS A 256 6.11 13.43 -9.48
C HIS A 256 5.39 14.52 -8.66
N VAL A 257 5.93 15.75 -8.67
CA VAL A 257 5.32 16.89 -7.99
C VAL A 257 3.95 17.21 -8.59
N GLN A 258 3.84 17.26 -9.92
CA GLN A 258 2.57 17.52 -10.60
C GLN A 258 1.52 16.44 -10.30
N ALA A 259 1.93 15.18 -10.27
CA ALA A 259 1.06 14.06 -9.92
C ALA A 259 0.50 14.20 -8.49
N TRP A 260 1.36 14.46 -7.51
CA TRP A 260 0.92 14.68 -6.14
C TRP A 260 0.06 15.94 -5.96
N ASP A 261 0.38 17.04 -6.65
CA ASP A 261 -0.44 18.26 -6.61
C ASP A 261 -1.87 17.99 -7.10
N ALA A 262 -2.03 17.20 -8.17
CA ALA A 262 -3.35 16.79 -8.66
C ALA A 262 -4.08 15.87 -7.67
N ILE A 263 -3.38 14.93 -7.03
CA ILE A 263 -3.94 14.04 -6.01
C ILE A 263 -4.46 14.84 -4.80
N PHE A 264 -3.65 15.75 -4.26
CA PHE A 264 -4.07 16.59 -3.13
C PHE A 264 -5.23 17.52 -3.50
N CYS A 265 -5.21 18.08 -4.71
CA CYS A 265 -6.31 18.92 -5.19
C CYS A 265 -7.63 18.15 -5.25
N GLN A 266 -7.60 16.89 -5.71
CA GLN A 266 -8.79 16.04 -5.71
C GLN A 266 -9.26 15.70 -4.28
N ALA A 267 -8.33 15.32 -3.40
CA ALA A 267 -8.65 15.03 -2.01
C ALA A 267 -9.26 16.26 -1.30
N ASP A 268 -8.69 17.45 -1.52
CA ASP A 268 -9.22 18.71 -0.99
C ASP A 268 -10.66 18.94 -1.45
N LYS A 269 -10.99 18.69 -2.72
CA LYS A 269 -12.37 18.82 -3.24
C LYS A 269 -13.34 17.86 -2.58
N CYS A 270 -12.98 16.58 -2.47
CA CYS A 270 -13.81 15.57 -1.80
C CYS A 270 -14.06 15.96 -0.33
N ILE A 271 -13.03 16.44 0.36
CA ILE A 271 -13.16 16.93 1.73
C ILE A 271 -14.13 18.12 1.82
N GLN A 272 -13.98 19.12 0.94
CA GLN A 272 -14.88 20.28 0.92
C GLN A 272 -16.33 19.89 0.64
N ASN A 273 -16.58 18.93 -0.27
CA ASN A 273 -17.91 18.44 -0.54
C ASN A 273 -18.55 17.77 0.68
N VAL A 274 -17.81 16.89 1.37
CA VAL A 274 -18.26 16.24 2.62
C VAL A 274 -18.61 17.28 3.68
N TYR A 275 -17.76 18.29 3.86
CA TYR A 275 -18.06 19.40 4.78
C TYR A 275 -19.34 20.16 4.43
N ARG A 276 -19.54 20.45 3.14
CA ARG A 276 -20.74 21.14 2.65
C ARG A 276 -21.99 20.30 2.90
N ASP A 277 -21.94 19.00 2.63
CA ASP A 277 -23.06 18.09 2.82
C ASP A 277 -23.45 17.95 4.30
N LEU A 278 -22.44 17.89 5.18
CA LEU A 278 -22.63 17.89 6.63
C LEU A 278 -23.29 19.18 7.13
N ARG A 279 -22.82 20.35 6.66
CA ARG A 279 -23.41 21.65 7.02
C ARG A 279 -24.86 21.79 6.55
N LEU A 280 -25.17 21.27 5.36
CA LEU A 280 -26.51 21.37 4.77
C LEU A 280 -27.49 20.31 5.26
N ARG A 281 -27.09 19.41 6.19
CA ARG A 281 -27.88 18.26 6.67
C ARG A 281 -28.48 17.42 5.53
N ARG A 282 -27.79 17.35 4.39
CA ARG A 282 -28.29 16.66 3.20
C ARG A 282 -28.34 15.14 3.35
N LYS A 283 -27.66 14.61 4.37
CA LYS A 283 -27.53 13.18 4.62
C LYS A 283 -27.97 12.87 6.05
N SER A 284 -28.82 11.85 6.20
CA SER A 284 -29.29 11.37 7.50
C SER A 284 -28.12 10.81 8.29
N THR A 285 -28.02 11.14 9.58
CA THR A 285 -27.01 10.60 10.51
C THR A 285 -27.17 9.09 10.79
N GLN A 286 -28.19 8.43 10.23
CA GLN A 286 -28.45 7.00 10.42
C GLN A 286 -27.62 6.10 9.48
N GLU A 287 -27.14 6.61 8.34
CA GLU A 287 -26.35 5.82 7.40
C GLU A 287 -24.85 6.09 7.57
N TYR A 288 -24.03 5.05 7.36
CA TYR A 288 -22.58 5.17 7.41
C TYR A 288 -22.09 6.03 6.23
N MET A 289 -21.44 7.14 6.54
CA MET A 289 -21.12 8.19 5.56
C MET A 289 -19.68 8.20 5.03
N GLY A 290 -18.90 7.17 5.33
CA GLY A 290 -17.48 7.12 4.97
C GLY A 290 -16.55 7.51 6.12
N ILE A 291 -15.28 7.11 6.00
CA ILE A 291 -14.26 7.28 7.05
C ILE A 291 -14.02 8.77 7.35
N LEU A 292 -13.90 9.59 6.30
CA LEU A 292 -13.65 11.02 6.43
C LEU A 292 -14.77 11.73 7.22
N CYS A 293 -16.02 11.40 6.91
CA CYS A 293 -17.18 11.97 7.59
C CYS A 293 -17.15 11.68 9.10
N ASN A 294 -16.85 10.43 9.48
CA ASN A 294 -16.75 10.05 10.89
C ASN A 294 -15.57 10.71 11.60
N LEU A 295 -14.42 10.84 10.94
CA LEU A 295 -13.25 11.53 11.49
C LEU A 295 -13.54 13.01 11.76
N ILE A 296 -14.24 13.69 10.84
CA ILE A 296 -14.65 15.09 10.99
C ILE A 296 -15.69 15.24 12.09
N LEU A 297 -16.75 14.41 12.10
CA LEU A 297 -17.85 14.54 13.06
C LEU A 297 -17.42 14.33 14.51
N ARG A 298 -16.38 13.53 14.72
CA ARG A 298 -15.89 13.19 16.05
C ARG A 298 -14.75 14.10 16.52
N ASP A 299 -14.33 15.07 15.71
CA ASP A 299 -13.24 16.05 15.95
C ASP A 299 -11.97 15.41 16.54
N LYS A 300 -11.62 14.21 16.07
CA LYS A 300 -10.57 13.42 16.73
C LYS A 300 -9.15 13.81 16.25
N LEU A 301 -9.01 14.29 15.00
CA LEU A 301 -7.72 14.73 14.43
C LEU A 301 -7.82 16.16 13.89
N PRO A 302 -6.71 16.92 13.89
CA PRO A 302 -6.61 18.14 13.10
C PRO A 302 -6.96 17.86 11.63
N LEU A 303 -7.70 18.78 11.01
CA LEU A 303 -8.17 18.60 9.63
C LEU A 303 -7.03 18.32 8.63
N ASP A 304 -5.87 18.93 8.86
CA ASP A 304 -4.68 18.72 8.04
C ASP A 304 -4.14 17.29 8.14
N ASP A 305 -4.18 16.68 9.33
CA ASP A 305 -3.77 15.29 9.57
C ASP A 305 -4.78 14.30 8.97
N ILE A 306 -6.09 14.60 9.10
CA ILE A 306 -7.15 13.83 8.44
C ILE A 306 -6.91 13.83 6.94
N ARG A 307 -6.71 15.01 6.35
CA ARG A 307 -6.48 15.18 4.91
C ARG A 307 -5.26 14.38 4.45
N ALA A 308 -4.14 14.51 5.16
CA ALA A 308 -2.91 13.82 4.80
C ALA A 308 -3.09 12.30 4.86
N SER A 309 -3.65 11.80 5.95
CA SER A 309 -3.85 10.36 6.18
C SER A 309 -4.86 9.77 5.20
N VAL A 310 -5.97 10.44 4.91
CA VAL A 310 -6.96 9.98 3.92
C VAL A 310 -6.38 9.96 2.50
N THR A 311 -5.57 10.96 2.15
CA THR A 311 -4.89 10.99 0.85
C THR A 311 -3.89 9.83 0.72
N GLU A 312 -3.17 9.50 1.78
CA GLU A 312 -2.22 8.37 1.81
C GLU A 312 -2.93 7.01 1.80
N MET A 313 -4.05 6.87 2.54
CA MET A 313 -4.88 5.66 2.50
C MET A 313 -5.49 5.46 1.12
N MET A 314 -5.94 6.53 0.46
CA MET A 314 -6.40 6.47 -0.92
C MET A 314 -5.29 5.96 -1.82
N ALA A 315 -4.11 6.57 -1.78
CA ALA A 315 -2.99 6.12 -2.61
C ALA A 315 -2.64 4.64 -2.36
N GLY A 316 -2.67 4.20 -1.09
CA GLY A 316 -2.38 2.82 -0.71
C GLY A 316 -3.45 1.79 -1.13
N GLY A 317 -4.71 2.18 -1.33
CA GLY A 317 -5.80 1.23 -1.64
C GLY A 317 -6.09 1.03 -3.12
N VAL A 318 -5.30 1.61 -4.02
CA VAL A 318 -5.56 1.59 -5.48
C VAL A 318 -4.69 0.57 -6.21
N ASP A 319 -3.45 0.38 -5.75
CA ASP A 319 -2.42 -0.42 -6.44
C ASP A 319 -2.02 -1.68 -5.63
N THR A 320 -2.88 -2.11 -4.69
CA THR A 320 -2.72 -3.29 -3.82
C THR A 320 -3.81 -4.31 -4.06
#